data_AF-A0A5C5HID5-F1
#
_entry.id   AF-A0A5C5HID5-F1
#
_cell.length_a   1.000
_cell.length_b   1.000
_cell.length_c   1.000
_cell.angle_alpha   90.00
_cell.angle_beta   90.00
_cell.angle_gamma   90.00
#
_symmetry.space_group_name_H-M   'P 1'
#
loop_
_entity.id
_entity.type
_entity.pdbx_description
1 polymer ?
#
loop_
_entity_poly.entity_id
_entity_poly.type
_entity_poly.pdbx_seq_one_letter_code
_entity_poly.pdbx_strand_id
1 'polypeptide(L)'
;MEWITLVATSAVVSAVVSGILTLINSHLQRKAEDRKRLAELAMKMAMAEWEKHLEMAKAGQGSNVQPPEIYLYRYSLLIPLIENGQLTPESLSLLDKAVLEMANKKDKRR
;
A
#
# COMPACT_ATOMS: atom_id res chain seq x y z
N MET A 1 27.61 -2.46 49.36
CA MET A 1 28.15 -3.15 48.17
C MET A 1 27.04 -3.88 47.41
N GLU A 2 26.24 -4.75 48.05
CA GLU A 2 25.20 -5.53 47.34
C GLU A 2 24.07 -4.74 46.67
N TRP A 3 23.68 -3.60 47.23
CA TRP A 3 22.60 -2.77 46.67
C TRP A 3 22.99 -2.12 45.34
N ILE A 4 24.28 -1.75 45.19
CA ILE A 4 24.81 -1.14 43.97
C ILE A 4 24.90 -2.19 42.85
N THR A 5 25.29 -3.43 43.17
CA THR A 5 25.32 -4.53 42.21
C THR A 5 23.93 -4.95 41.73
N LEU A 6 22.90 -4.90 42.61
CA LEU A 6 21.52 -5.19 42.24
C LEU A 6 20.93 -4.11 41.32
N VAL A 7 21.18 -2.83 41.64
CA VAL A 7 20.78 -1.70 40.78
C VAL A 7 21.51 -1.75 39.43
N ALA A 8 22.81 -2.00 39.42
CA ALA A 8 23.60 -2.10 38.20
C ALA A 8 23.14 -3.26 37.30
N THR A 9 22.88 -4.44 37.85
CA THR A 9 22.36 -5.58 37.09
C THR A 9 20.96 -5.32 36.53
N SER A 10 20.07 -4.71 37.32
CA SER A 10 18.73 -4.31 36.84
C SER A 10 18.77 -3.26 35.72
N ALA A 11 19.70 -2.31 35.80
CA ALA A 11 19.88 -1.27 34.79
C ALA A 11 20.38 -1.84 33.47
N VAL A 12 21.33 -2.79 33.51
CA VAL A 12 21.85 -3.47 32.32
C VAL A 12 20.77 -4.31 31.65
N VAL A 13 20.01 -5.09 32.42
CA VAL A 13 18.88 -5.88 31.89
C VAL A 13 17.83 -4.97 31.25
N SER A 14 17.49 -3.85 31.90
CA SER A 14 16.54 -2.88 31.36
C SER A 14 17.04 -2.21 30.08
N ALA A 15 18.34 -1.92 29.99
CA ALA A 15 18.96 -1.34 28.79
C ALA A 15 18.95 -2.33 27.62
N VAL A 16 19.19 -3.62 27.87
CA VAL A 16 19.12 -4.67 26.85
C VAL A 16 17.69 -4.83 26.33
N VAL A 17 16.71 -4.94 27.22
CA VAL A 17 15.29 -5.05 26.85
C VAL A 17 14.84 -3.81 26.06
N SER A 18 15.18 -2.61 26.53
CA SER A 18 14.86 -1.36 25.83
C SER A 18 15.54 -1.25 24.47
N GLY A 19 16.79 -1.70 24.35
CA GLY A 19 17.53 -1.76 23.09
C GLY A 19 16.83 -2.66 22.07
N ILE A 20 16.41 -3.87 22.48
CA ILE A 20 15.68 -4.80 21.62
C ILE A 20 14.34 -4.22 21.16
N LEU A 21 13.56 -3.65 22.09
CA LEU A 21 12.28 -3.02 21.77
C LEU A 21 12.44 -1.83 20.81
N THR A 22 13.52 -1.05 20.95
CA THR A 22 13.83 0.06 20.06
C THR A 22 14.15 -0.41 18.65
N LEU A 23 14.91 -1.50 18.50
CA LEU A 23 15.21 -2.09 17.20
C LEU A 23 13.94 -2.62 16.51
N ILE A 24 13.07 -3.31 17.25
CA ILE A 24 11.79 -3.81 16.74
C ILE A 24 10.90 -2.64 16.29
N ASN A 25 10.74 -1.62 17.13
CA ASN A 25 9.94 -0.43 16.78
C ASN A 25 10.48 0.28 15.54
N SER A 26 11.80 0.46 15.44
CA SER A 26 12.44 1.05 14.26
C SER A 26 12.15 0.26 12.99
N HIS A 27 12.21 -1.07 13.05
CA HIS A 27 11.89 -1.92 11.90
C HIS A 27 10.41 -1.82 11.49
N LEU A 28 9.49 -1.84 12.45
CA LEU A 28 8.05 -1.69 12.19
C LEU A 28 7.72 -0.30 11.63
N GLN A 29 8.37 0.74 12.15
CA GLN A 29 8.17 2.11 11.69
C GLN A 29 8.65 2.30 10.25
N ARG A 30 9.82 1.76 9.90
CA ARG A 30 10.32 1.76 8.50
C ARG A 30 9.34 1.05 7.56
N LYS A 31 8.86 -0.14 7.95
CA LYS A 31 7.89 -0.89 7.15
C LYS A 31 6.57 -0.13 6.96
N ALA A 32 6.11 0.57 7.99
CA ALA A 32 4.89 1.39 7.91
C ALA A 32 5.11 2.62 7.00
N GLU A 33 6.26 3.29 7.09
CA GLU A 33 6.62 4.42 6.22
C GLU A 33 6.72 4.00 4.75
N ASP A 34 7.36 2.86 4.47
CA ASP A 34 7.49 2.34 3.10
C ASP A 34 6.11 2.01 2.51
N ARG A 35 5.24 1.36 3.30
CA ARG A 35 3.86 1.09 2.89
C ARG A 35 3.08 2.38 2.64
N LYS A 36 3.25 3.41 3.48
CA LYS A 36 2.60 4.72 3.29
C LYS A 36 3.09 5.39 2.00
N ARG A 37 4.39 5.39 1.75
CA ARG A 37 4.98 5.94 0.51
C ARG A 37 4.46 5.23 -0.74
N LEU A 38 4.38 3.90 -0.70
CA LEU A 38 3.85 3.11 -1.82
C LEU A 38 2.36 3.40 -2.05
N ALA A 39 1.56 3.51 -0.99
CA ALA A 39 0.15 3.88 -1.10
C ALA A 39 -0.04 5.29 -1.68
N GLU A 40 0.75 6.27 -1.24
CA GLU A 40 0.72 7.63 -1.78
C GLU A 40 1.13 7.68 -3.25
N LEU A 41 2.18 6.94 -3.63
CA LEU A 41 2.65 6.87 -5.01
C LEU A 41 1.61 6.21 -5.92
N ALA A 42 0.98 5.12 -5.46
CA ALA A 42 -0.06 4.44 -6.20
C ALA A 42 -1.33 5.29 -6.35
N MET A 43 -1.69 6.07 -5.32
CA MET A 43 -2.78 7.04 -5.44
C MET A 43 -2.48 8.10 -6.50
N LYS A 44 -1.26 8.65 -6.52
CA LYS A 44 -0.83 9.61 -7.55
C LYS A 44 -0.87 9.00 -8.95
N MET A 45 -0.41 7.76 -9.10
CA MET A 45 -0.46 7.04 -10.38
C MET A 45 -1.90 6.82 -10.85
N ALA A 46 -2.78 6.35 -9.96
CA ALA A 46 -4.20 6.12 -10.27
C ALA A 46 -4.90 7.41 -10.74
N MET A 47 -4.63 8.53 -10.06
CA MET A 47 -5.19 9.84 -10.43
C MET A 47 -4.63 10.33 -11.77
N ALA A 48 -3.33 10.21 -12.00
CA ALA A 48 -2.71 10.61 -13.27
C ALA A 48 -3.23 9.78 -14.45
N GLU A 49 -3.44 8.47 -14.25
CA GLU A 49 -4.04 7.59 -15.26
C GLU A 49 -5.49 7.99 -15.57
N TRP A 50 -6.28 8.27 -14.53
CA TRP A 50 -7.65 8.75 -14.68
C TRP A 50 -7.72 10.10 -15.40
N GLU A 51 -6.89 11.07 -15.02
CA GLU A 51 -6.81 12.39 -15.66
C GLU A 51 -6.46 12.25 -17.14
N LYS A 52 -5.45 11.43 -17.47
CA LYS A 52 -5.08 11.14 -18.85
C LYS A 52 -6.23 10.51 -19.63
N HIS A 53 -6.95 9.56 -19.04
CA HIS A 53 -8.12 8.94 -19.69
C HIS A 53 -9.25 9.95 -19.91
N LEU A 54 -9.44 10.87 -18.98
CA LEU A 54 -10.41 11.96 -19.08
C LEU A 54 -10.02 12.97 -20.17
N GLU A 55 -8.73 13.29 -20.32
CA GLU A 55 -8.21 14.10 -21.43
C GLU A 55 -8.41 13.43 -22.78
N MET A 56 -8.09 12.13 -22.90
CA MET A 56 -8.31 11.37 -24.14
C MET A 56 -9.79 11.29 -24.52
N ALA A 57 -10.67 11.12 -23.55
CA ALA A 57 -12.12 11.13 -23.79
C ALA A 57 -12.62 12.51 -24.24
N LYS A 58 -12.13 13.60 -23.63
CA LYS A 58 -12.41 14.98 -24.08
C LYS A 58 -11.92 15.24 -25.50
N ALA A 59 -10.79 14.65 -25.88
CA ALA A 59 -10.23 14.75 -27.24
C ALA A 59 -10.97 13.88 -28.28
N GLY A 60 -12.06 13.19 -27.90
CA GLY A 60 -12.82 12.31 -28.79
C GLY A 60 -12.11 11.00 -29.16
N GLN A 61 -11.01 10.67 -28.47
CA GLN A 61 -10.18 9.49 -28.72
C GLN A 61 -10.39 8.36 -27.69
N GLY A 62 -11.25 8.58 -26.67
CA GLY A 62 -11.38 7.69 -25.52
C GLY A 62 -12.72 6.96 -25.42
N SER A 63 -12.67 5.68 -25.01
CA SER A 63 -13.82 4.91 -24.54
C SER A 63 -14.27 5.36 -23.14
N ASN A 64 -15.38 4.79 -22.65
CA ASN A 64 -16.04 5.10 -21.38
C ASN A 64 -15.05 5.25 -20.20
N VAL A 65 -14.84 6.49 -19.75
CA VAL A 65 -13.95 6.80 -18.63
C VAL A 65 -14.59 6.30 -17.34
N GLN A 66 -13.94 5.33 -16.71
CA GLN A 66 -14.42 4.85 -15.42
C GLN A 66 -14.27 5.92 -14.33
N PRO A 67 -15.08 5.85 -13.27
CA PRO A 67 -14.90 6.72 -12.11
C PRO A 67 -13.53 6.53 -11.43
N PRO A 68 -12.94 7.58 -10.83
CA PRO A 68 -11.59 7.54 -10.25
C PRO A 68 -11.43 6.46 -9.16
N GLU A 69 -12.50 6.10 -8.46
CA GLU A 69 -12.47 5.07 -7.41
C GLU A 69 -12.13 3.67 -7.98
N ILE A 70 -12.43 3.42 -9.25
CA ILE A 70 -12.06 2.14 -9.89
C ILE A 70 -10.56 2.09 -10.18
N TYR A 71 -9.95 3.21 -10.56
CA TYR A 71 -8.49 3.30 -10.72
C TYR A 71 -7.80 3.09 -9.37
N LEU A 72 -8.28 3.77 -8.31
CA LEU A 72 -7.75 3.57 -6.95
C LEU A 72 -7.87 2.11 -6.51
N TYR A 73 -9.01 1.46 -6.79
CA TYR A 73 -9.20 0.05 -6.49
C TYR A 73 -8.21 -0.85 -7.24
N ARG A 74 -8.00 -0.62 -8.54
CA ARG A 74 -7.02 -1.36 -9.35
C ARG A 74 -5.63 -1.30 -8.71
N TYR A 75 -5.18 -0.10 -8.34
CA TYR A 75 -3.87 0.07 -7.70
C TYR A 75 -3.81 -0.55 -6.30
N SER A 76 -4.91 -0.56 -5.54
CA SER A 76 -4.97 -1.24 -4.24
C SER A 76 -4.76 -2.75 -4.34
N LEU A 77 -5.15 -3.36 -5.45
CA LEU A 77 -4.92 -4.79 -5.75
C LEU A 77 -3.53 -5.03 -6.37
N LEU A 78 -3.01 -4.06 -7.12
CA LEU A 78 -1.73 -4.18 -7.82
C LEU A 78 -0.54 -4.09 -6.87
N ILE A 79 -0.56 -3.15 -5.91
CA ILE A 79 0.56 -2.93 -4.98
C ILE A 79 0.96 -4.21 -4.23
N PRO A 80 0.03 -4.97 -3.60
CA PRO A 80 0.42 -6.20 -2.90
C PRO A 80 1.05 -7.25 -3.82
N LEU A 81 0.64 -7.31 -5.10
CA LEU A 81 1.24 -8.24 -6.07
C LEU A 81 2.68 -7.83 -6.39
N ILE A 82 2.95 -6.54 -6.50
CA ILE A 82 4.30 -6.00 -6.70
C ILE A 82 5.16 -6.24 -5.46
N GLU A 83 4.66 -5.90 -4.27
CA GLU A 83 5.38 -6.04 -2.99
C GLU A 83 5.80 -7.50 -2.73
N ASN A 84 4.93 -8.46 -3.07
CA ASN A 84 5.19 -9.88 -2.85
C ASN A 84 5.91 -10.56 -4.02
N GLY A 85 6.24 -9.83 -5.11
CA GLY A 85 6.84 -10.41 -6.31
C GLY A 85 5.93 -11.42 -7.04
N GLN A 86 4.61 -11.29 -6.85
CA GLN A 86 3.59 -12.20 -7.39
C GLN A 86 2.92 -11.63 -8.65
N LEU A 87 3.56 -10.68 -9.32
CA LEU A 87 3.04 -10.09 -10.55
C LEU A 87 3.22 -11.04 -11.74
N THR A 88 2.35 -12.04 -11.84
CA THR A 88 2.27 -12.99 -12.97
C THR A 88 1.12 -12.64 -13.93
N PRO A 89 1.15 -13.13 -15.19
CA PRO A 89 0.03 -12.94 -16.12
C PRO A 89 -1.32 -13.41 -15.56
N GLU A 90 -1.33 -14.49 -14.78
CA GLU A 90 -2.52 -15.03 -14.15
C GLU A 90 -3.06 -14.09 -13.07
N SER A 91 -2.16 -13.56 -12.22
CA SER A 91 -2.53 -12.59 -11.18
C SER A 91 -3.11 -11.30 -11.77
N LEU A 92 -2.56 -10.84 -12.89
CA LEU A 92 -3.06 -9.69 -13.64
C LEU A 92 -4.45 -9.96 -14.23
N SER A 93 -4.67 -11.14 -14.81
CA SER A 93 -5.99 -11.51 -15.31
C SER A 93 -7.05 -11.55 -14.20
N LEU A 94 -6.70 -12.05 -13.02
CA LEU A 94 -7.58 -12.06 -11.85
C LEU A 94 -7.88 -10.64 -11.35
N LEU A 95 -6.86 -9.78 -11.32
CA LEU A 95 -7.00 -8.37 -10.97
C LEU A 95 -7.93 -7.66 -11.95
N ASP A 96 -7.75 -7.83 -13.25
CA ASP A 96 -8.59 -7.21 -14.28
C ASP A 96 -10.05 -7.68 -14.17
N LYS A 97 -10.28 -8.97 -13.89
CA LYS A 97 -11.63 -9.49 -13.62
C LYS A 97 -12.26 -8.82 -12.40
N ALA A 98 -11.53 -8.71 -11.29
CA ALA A 98 -12.03 -8.06 -10.08
C ALA A 98 -12.37 -6.57 -10.31
N VAL A 99 -11.55 -5.86 -11.07
CA VAL A 99 -11.79 -4.46 -11.45
C VAL A 99 -13.04 -4.32 -12.32
N LEU A 100 -13.22 -5.21 -13.31
CA LEU A 100 -14.42 -5.24 -14.16
C LEU A 100 -15.69 -5.52 -13.35
N GLU A 101 -15.63 -6.47 -12.41
CA GLU A 101 -16.76 -6.76 -11.51
C GLU A 101 -17.15 -5.54 -10.66
N MET A 102 -16.17 -4.82 -10.13
CA MET A 102 -16.42 -3.60 -9.36
C MET A 102 -17.04 -2.50 -10.23
N ALA A 103 -16.52 -2.30 -11.45
CA ALA A 103 -17.06 -1.33 -12.39
C ALA A 103 -18.53 -1.65 -12.74
N ASN A 104 -18.84 -2.91 -13.03
CA ASN A 104 -20.19 -3.36 -13.37
C ASN A 104 -21.17 -3.25 -12.18
N LYS A 105 -20.70 -3.51 -10.95
CA LYS A 105 -21.54 -3.36 -9.75
C LYS A 105 -21.88 -1.90 -9.46
N LYS A 106 -20.98 -0.97 -9.79
CA LYS A 106 -21.21 0.48 -9.64
C LYS A 106 -22.24 0.98 -10.65
N ASP A 107 -22.18 0.50 -11.88
CA ASP A 107 -23.12 0.88 -12.94
C ASP A 107 -24.57 0.51 -12.59
N LYS A 108 -24.78 -0.66 -11.98
CA LYS A 108 -26.10 -1.13 -11.49
C LYS A 108 -26.70 -0.33 -10.32
N ARG A 109 -25.95 0.59 -9.71
CA ARG A 109 -26.40 1.40 -8.55
C ARG A 109 -26.75 2.85 -8.93
N ARG A 110 -26.58 3.23 -10.19
CA ARG A 110 -26.95 4.54 -10.75
C ARG A 110 -28.23 4.40 -11.56
#